data_AF-A0A0U5H6G9-F1
#
_entry.id   AF-A0A0U5H6G9-F1
#
_cell.length_a   1.000
_cell.length_b   1.000
_cell.length_c   1.000
_cell.angle_alpha   90.00
_cell.angle_beta   90.00
_cell.angle_gamma   90.00
#
_symmetry.space_group_name_H-M   'P 1'
#
loop_
_entity.id
_entity.type
_entity.pdbx_description
1 polymer ?
#
loop_
_entity_poly.entity_id
_entity_poly.type
_entity_poly.pdbx_seq_one_letter_code
_entity_poly.pdbx_strand_id
1 'polypeptide(L)'
;MAAEFTVPGKAEFADLKGQKRVQQDTYDDLRTIIEVVNEAEEPLAFEHVQLLAEERGFDGSDNTFKKRVKLLFDWKPALLDWIVGQHPKAVSWVDVGARHVDVEDVTCATMNNVKRGCAEKGDLMKDEYAKASMREFQARSLENSLETADLTGGLPDVVDAVMSEIAMIAADELPSRVQSINQATKSIAGDANEEIYNRCLRSIGYSSGDEFSEEGDDADLIVFSETSNGCLNAEVKSEKSRERASRSLMDEKNPWVLCSFFDDEKEVRNGMFDGNDQGTRWIESSVAAYVPPSTLADVKALDEKVDDGNEAYEHRTNADLWGFDGAEAFDDFLFLRSNEEFAADMQHYREHGTLQDLDPGHEA
;
A
#
# COMPACT_ATOMS: atom_id res chain seq x y z
N MET A 1 -8.28 1.87 -28.64
CA MET A 1 -6.99 1.56 -29.30
C MET A 1 -6.55 0.23 -28.71
N ALA A 2 -6.28 -0.79 -29.53
CA ALA A 2 -5.78 -2.06 -29.03
C ALA A 2 -4.46 -1.85 -28.26
N ALA A 3 -4.25 -2.63 -27.20
CA ALA A 3 -2.97 -2.69 -26.52
C ALA A 3 -1.90 -3.23 -27.48
N GLU A 4 -0.76 -2.55 -27.59
CA GLU A 4 0.40 -3.07 -28.32
C GLU A 4 1.60 -3.12 -27.37
N PHE A 5 1.68 -4.23 -26.64
CA PHE A 5 2.80 -4.53 -25.77
C PHE A 5 3.67 -5.63 -26.41
N THR A 6 4.98 -5.52 -26.29
CA THR A 6 5.89 -6.58 -26.73
C THR A 6 6.86 -6.87 -25.60
N VAL A 7 6.91 -8.12 -25.15
CA VAL A 7 7.90 -8.55 -24.17
C VAL A 7 9.28 -8.41 -24.82
N PRO A 8 10.22 -7.65 -24.21
CA PRO A 8 11.57 -7.49 -24.73
C PRO A 8 12.27 -8.85 -24.75
N GLY A 9 13.34 -8.99 -25.54
CA GLY A 9 14.06 -10.27 -25.63
C GLY A 9 14.52 -10.77 -24.26
N LYS A 10 14.67 -12.09 -24.09
CA LYS A 10 15.06 -12.71 -22.79
C LYS A 10 16.25 -12.05 -22.09
N ALA A 11 17.29 -11.71 -22.86
CA ALA A 11 18.49 -11.07 -22.33
C ALA A 11 18.18 -9.65 -21.82
N GLU A 12 17.43 -8.88 -22.60
CA GLU A 12 16.99 -7.54 -22.23
C GLU A 12 16.06 -7.57 -21.01
N PHE A 13 15.11 -8.52 -20.93
CA PHE A 13 14.26 -8.68 -19.75
C PHE A 13 15.08 -9.09 -18.51
N ALA A 14 16.10 -9.94 -18.67
CA ALA A 14 16.99 -10.32 -17.59
C ALA A 14 17.79 -9.12 -17.06
N ASP A 15 18.36 -8.32 -17.97
CA ASP A 15 19.11 -7.11 -17.65
C ASP A 15 18.21 -6.08 -16.94
N LEU A 16 17.00 -5.85 -17.44
CA LEU A 16 16.01 -4.96 -16.81
C LEU A 16 15.61 -5.38 -15.39
N LYS A 17 15.72 -6.68 -15.07
CA LYS A 17 15.42 -7.22 -13.74
C LYS A 17 16.67 -7.43 -12.87
N GLY A 18 17.85 -7.04 -13.35
CA GLY A 18 19.12 -7.29 -12.64
C GLY A 18 19.40 -8.78 -12.44
N GLN A 19 18.86 -9.65 -13.29
CA GLN A 19 19.01 -11.10 -13.20
C GLN A 19 20.05 -11.60 -14.20
N LYS A 20 20.82 -12.63 -13.82
CA LYS A 20 21.80 -13.25 -14.74
C LYS A 20 21.14 -13.94 -15.95
N ARG A 21 19.89 -14.40 -15.81
CA ARG A 21 19.10 -15.03 -16.86
C ARG A 21 17.63 -15.16 -16.44
N VAL A 22 16.75 -15.21 -17.43
CA VAL A 22 15.33 -15.57 -17.28
C VAL A 22 15.15 -16.99 -17.83
N GLN A 23 14.40 -17.83 -17.12
CA GLN A 23 14.11 -19.19 -17.59
C GLN A 23 13.23 -19.18 -18.83
N GLN A 24 13.37 -20.20 -19.69
CA GLN A 24 12.61 -20.28 -20.94
C GLN A 24 11.10 -20.25 -20.67
N ASP A 25 10.64 -21.13 -19.78
CA ASP A 25 9.23 -21.27 -19.43
C ASP A 25 8.67 -19.96 -18.86
N THR A 26 9.41 -19.29 -17.97
CA THR A 26 9.00 -17.98 -17.45
C THR A 26 8.79 -16.96 -18.55
N TYR A 27 9.65 -16.93 -19.57
CA TYR A 27 9.51 -15.98 -20.66
C TYR A 27 8.33 -16.32 -21.57
N ASP A 28 8.14 -17.61 -21.85
CA ASP A 28 7.04 -18.07 -22.70
C ASP A 28 5.70 -17.78 -22.02
N ASP A 29 5.61 -18.00 -20.70
CA ASP A 29 4.47 -17.57 -19.86
C ASP A 29 4.17 -16.07 -20.04
N LEU A 30 5.18 -15.21 -19.89
CA LEU A 30 5.03 -13.76 -19.99
C LEU A 30 4.54 -13.35 -21.39
N ARG A 31 5.02 -14.03 -22.44
CA ARG A 31 4.60 -13.77 -23.81
C ARG A 31 3.15 -14.18 -24.03
N THR A 32 2.74 -15.35 -23.57
CA THR A 32 1.34 -15.82 -23.67
C THR A 32 0.37 -14.84 -22.99
N ILE A 33 0.72 -14.34 -21.80
CA ILE A 33 -0.10 -13.34 -21.11
C ILE A 33 -0.22 -12.04 -21.91
N ILE A 34 0.88 -11.56 -22.50
CA ILE A 34 0.87 -10.36 -23.35
C ILE A 34 0.08 -10.55 -24.64
N GLU A 35 0.14 -11.74 -25.25
CA GLU A 35 -0.68 -12.07 -26.42
C GLU A 35 -2.18 -11.97 -26.10
N VAL A 36 -2.62 -12.46 -24.94
CA VAL A 36 -4.00 -12.29 -24.45
C VAL A 36 -4.37 -10.81 -24.33
N VAL A 37 -3.51 -10.02 -23.70
CA VAL A 37 -3.78 -8.58 -23.49
C VAL A 37 -3.82 -7.79 -24.80
N ASN A 38 -2.93 -8.09 -25.75
CA ASN A 38 -2.87 -7.37 -27.02
C ASN A 38 -4.08 -7.62 -27.93
N GLU A 39 -4.72 -8.78 -27.78
CA GLU A 39 -5.95 -9.11 -28.50
C GLU A 39 -7.21 -8.50 -27.86
N ALA A 40 -7.09 -8.03 -26.62
CA ALA A 40 -8.19 -7.43 -25.90
C ALA A 40 -8.49 -6.01 -26.44
N GLU A 41 -9.77 -5.73 -26.69
CA GLU A 41 -10.24 -4.39 -27.04
C GLU A 41 -10.44 -3.50 -25.80
N GLU A 42 -10.65 -4.13 -24.64
CA GLU A 42 -10.96 -3.50 -23.36
C GLU A 42 -10.22 -4.20 -22.20
N PRO A 43 -10.13 -3.58 -21.01
CA PRO A 43 -9.48 -4.21 -19.86
C PRO A 43 -10.13 -5.54 -19.45
N LEU A 44 -9.31 -6.51 -19.09
CA LEU A 44 -9.72 -7.86 -18.70
C LEU A 44 -9.55 -8.06 -17.19
N ALA A 45 -10.50 -8.77 -16.58
CA ALA A 45 -10.36 -9.25 -15.22
C ALA A 45 -9.21 -10.27 -15.15
N PHE A 46 -8.43 -10.23 -14.06
CA PHE A 46 -7.28 -11.09 -13.84
C PHE A 46 -7.62 -12.58 -14.08
N GLU A 47 -8.76 -13.05 -13.57
CA GLU A 47 -9.21 -14.43 -13.75
C GLU A 47 -9.49 -14.76 -15.22
N HIS A 48 -10.02 -13.82 -15.99
CA HIS A 48 -10.27 -14.00 -17.42
C HIS A 48 -8.97 -14.07 -18.23
N VAL A 49 -7.98 -13.22 -17.90
CA VAL A 49 -6.66 -13.29 -18.54
C VAL A 49 -6.02 -14.64 -18.26
N GLN A 50 -6.18 -15.18 -17.04
CA GLN A 50 -5.69 -16.51 -16.70
C GLN A 50 -6.34 -17.59 -17.54
N LEU A 51 -7.67 -17.61 -17.63
CA LEU A 51 -8.41 -18.59 -18.42
C LEU A 51 -7.98 -18.58 -19.90
N LEU A 52 -7.90 -17.40 -20.51
CA LEU A 52 -7.48 -17.26 -21.92
C LEU A 52 -6.00 -17.64 -22.13
N ALA A 53 -5.15 -17.43 -21.13
CA ALA A 53 -3.74 -17.84 -21.20
C ALA A 53 -3.59 -19.37 -21.10
N GLU A 54 -4.39 -20.02 -20.25
CA GLU A 54 -4.41 -21.49 -20.11
C GLU A 54 -4.84 -22.18 -21.42
N GLU A 55 -5.85 -21.63 -22.11
CA GLU A 55 -6.27 -22.10 -23.44
C GLU A 55 -5.16 -22.00 -24.49
N ARG A 56 -4.19 -21.09 -24.28
CA ARG A 56 -3.04 -20.86 -25.16
C ARG A 56 -1.78 -21.60 -24.70
N GLY A 57 -1.92 -22.51 -23.73
CA GLY A 57 -0.84 -23.37 -23.27
C GLY A 57 0.01 -22.77 -22.16
N PHE A 58 -0.48 -21.78 -21.41
CA PHE A 58 0.08 -21.47 -20.10
C PHE A 58 -0.17 -22.68 -19.17
N ASP A 59 0.91 -23.29 -18.66
CA ASP A 59 0.86 -24.45 -17.77
C ASP A 59 1.49 -24.07 -16.42
N GLY A 60 0.65 -23.65 -15.47
CA GLY A 60 1.08 -23.21 -14.16
C GLY A 60 -0.07 -23.05 -13.19
N SER A 61 0.22 -23.04 -11.88
CA SER A 61 -0.78 -22.75 -10.86
C SER A 61 -1.14 -21.26 -10.82
N ASP A 62 -2.26 -20.91 -10.20
CA ASP A 62 -2.70 -19.54 -9.94
C ASP A 62 -1.58 -18.68 -9.31
N ASN A 63 -0.81 -19.28 -8.39
CA ASN A 63 0.32 -18.61 -7.76
C ASN A 63 1.45 -18.31 -8.74
N THR A 64 1.69 -19.20 -9.72
CA THR A 64 2.65 -18.94 -10.80
C THR A 64 2.13 -17.84 -11.69
N PHE A 65 0.86 -17.90 -12.14
CA PHE A 65 0.25 -16.89 -12.99
C PHE A 65 0.30 -15.50 -12.34
N LYS A 66 -0.11 -15.39 -11.07
CA LYS A 66 0.00 -14.17 -10.26
C LYS A 66 1.42 -13.62 -10.20
N LYS A 67 2.43 -14.48 -10.01
CA LYS A 67 3.84 -14.07 -10.02
C LYS A 67 4.27 -13.54 -11.40
N ARG A 68 3.81 -14.14 -12.50
CA ARG A 68 4.11 -13.67 -13.86
C ARG A 68 3.47 -12.31 -14.15
N VAL A 69 2.20 -12.14 -13.81
CA VAL A 69 1.50 -10.85 -13.95
C VAL A 69 2.18 -9.75 -13.14
N LYS A 70 2.59 -10.02 -11.88
CA LYS A 70 3.37 -9.06 -11.09
C LYS A 70 4.70 -8.68 -11.74
N LEU A 71 5.41 -9.65 -12.34
CA LEU A 71 6.66 -9.38 -13.07
C LEU A 71 6.44 -8.48 -14.28
N LEU A 72 5.31 -8.67 -14.99
CA LEU A 72 4.90 -7.81 -16.10
C LEU A 72 4.61 -6.39 -15.63
N PHE A 73 3.87 -6.21 -14.54
CA PHE A 73 3.60 -4.86 -13.99
C PHE A 73 4.89 -4.15 -13.57
N ASP A 74 5.81 -4.86 -12.91
CA ASP A 74 7.12 -4.32 -12.54
C ASP A 74 7.97 -3.93 -13.77
N TRP A 75 7.67 -4.44 -14.96
CA TRP A 75 8.39 -4.10 -16.21
C TRP A 75 7.66 -3.01 -17.01
N LYS A 76 6.34 -3.16 -17.17
CA LYS A 76 5.47 -2.26 -17.93
C LYS A 76 4.25 -1.92 -17.07
N PRO A 77 4.33 -0.87 -16.22
CA PRO A 77 3.24 -0.48 -15.33
C PRO A 77 1.92 -0.15 -16.04
N ALA A 78 1.98 0.28 -17.31
CA ALA A 78 0.79 0.51 -18.14
C ALA A 78 -0.12 -0.72 -18.32
N LEU A 79 0.38 -1.94 -18.06
CA LEU A 79 -0.43 -3.16 -18.08
C LEU A 79 -1.46 -3.21 -16.94
N LEU A 80 -1.30 -2.42 -15.88
CA LEU A 80 -2.30 -2.32 -14.80
C LEU A 80 -3.65 -1.79 -15.29
N ASP A 81 -3.65 -1.03 -16.38
CA ASP A 81 -4.88 -0.53 -17.01
C ASP A 81 -5.56 -1.59 -17.87
N TRP A 82 -4.89 -2.71 -18.14
CA TRP A 82 -5.37 -3.78 -19.02
C TRP A 82 -5.67 -5.10 -18.30
N ILE A 83 -4.94 -5.39 -17.22
CA ILE A 83 -5.17 -6.54 -16.35
C ILE A 83 -5.61 -6.02 -14.99
N VAL A 84 -6.92 -6.01 -14.75
CA VAL A 84 -7.52 -5.48 -13.51
C VAL A 84 -7.80 -6.59 -12.51
N GLY A 85 -7.83 -6.26 -11.22
CA GLY A 85 -8.04 -7.24 -10.14
C GLY A 85 -6.76 -7.83 -9.54
N GLN A 86 -5.59 -7.39 -10.01
CA GLN A 86 -4.30 -7.73 -9.42
C GLN A 86 -3.42 -6.49 -9.28
N HIS A 87 -2.79 -6.36 -8.11
CA HIS A 87 -1.87 -5.25 -7.80
C HIS A 87 -0.40 -5.64 -8.05
N PRO A 88 0.48 -4.67 -8.37
CA PRO A 88 1.90 -4.91 -8.53
C PRO A 88 2.58 -5.04 -7.15
N LYS A 89 3.91 -4.99 -7.09
CA LYS A 89 4.64 -4.85 -5.81
C LYS A 89 4.56 -3.41 -5.29
N ALA A 90 4.83 -3.22 -4.00
CA ALA A 90 4.77 -1.92 -3.32
C ALA A 90 5.59 -0.84 -4.04
N VAL A 91 6.85 -1.11 -4.35
CA VAL A 91 7.75 -0.23 -5.12
C VAL A 91 7.08 0.26 -6.42
N SER A 92 6.56 -0.67 -7.22
CA SER A 92 5.88 -0.36 -8.48
C SER A 92 4.54 0.36 -8.27
N TRP A 93 3.85 0.08 -7.16
CA TRP A 93 2.58 0.74 -6.82
C TRP A 93 2.80 2.20 -6.43
N VAL A 94 3.84 2.47 -5.65
CA VAL A 94 4.26 3.84 -5.28
C VAL A 94 4.66 4.63 -6.51
N ASP A 95 5.38 4.03 -7.48
CA ASP A 95 5.68 4.69 -8.77
C ASP A 95 4.42 5.05 -9.56
N VAL A 96 3.40 4.18 -9.53
CA VAL A 96 2.13 4.42 -10.20
C VAL A 96 1.39 5.57 -9.52
N GLY A 97 1.35 5.57 -8.18
CA GLY A 97 0.76 6.66 -7.40
C GLY A 97 1.44 8.00 -7.68
N ALA A 98 2.78 8.04 -7.65
CA ALA A 98 3.57 9.24 -7.93
C ALA A 98 3.28 9.81 -9.34
N ARG A 99 3.27 8.95 -10.37
CA ARG A 99 2.89 9.36 -11.73
C ARG A 99 1.44 9.84 -11.84
N HIS A 100 0.52 9.25 -11.06
CA HIS A 100 -0.88 9.66 -11.08
C HIS A 100 -1.06 11.11 -10.62
N VAL A 101 -0.25 11.56 -9.66
CA VAL A 101 -0.28 12.91 -9.11
C VAL A 101 0.84 13.82 -9.63
N ASP A 102 1.52 13.43 -10.71
CA ASP A 102 2.60 14.20 -11.36
C ASP A 102 3.75 14.57 -10.41
N VAL A 103 4.14 13.63 -9.56
CA VAL A 103 5.29 13.74 -8.64
C VAL A 103 6.46 12.93 -9.20
N GLU A 104 7.61 13.59 -9.38
CA GLU A 104 8.83 12.96 -9.88
C GLU A 104 9.52 12.12 -8.79
N ASP A 105 9.69 12.70 -7.61
CA ASP A 105 10.39 12.09 -6.47
C ASP A 105 9.49 11.99 -5.23
N VAL A 106 9.58 10.85 -4.54
CA VAL A 106 8.89 10.61 -3.26
C VAL A 106 9.78 11.12 -2.13
N THR A 107 9.40 12.25 -1.55
CA THR A 107 10.04 12.92 -0.41
C THR A 107 9.02 13.13 0.70
N CYS A 108 9.45 13.53 1.90
CA CYS A 108 8.53 13.90 2.97
C CYS A 108 7.51 14.96 2.53
N ALA A 109 7.92 15.99 1.77
CA ALA A 109 7.01 17.00 1.23
C ALA A 109 6.01 16.48 0.17
N THR A 110 6.25 15.33 -0.47
CA THR A 110 5.38 14.79 -1.54
C THR A 110 4.65 13.51 -1.14
N MET A 111 5.02 12.89 -0.03
CA MET A 111 4.52 11.59 0.41
C MET A 111 2.99 11.52 0.54
N ASN A 112 2.38 12.57 1.07
CA ASN A 112 0.92 12.65 1.25
C ASN A 112 0.20 12.67 -0.11
N ASN A 113 0.77 13.36 -1.11
CA ASN A 113 0.24 13.38 -2.47
C ASN A 113 0.39 12.02 -3.14
N VAL A 114 1.54 11.35 -2.98
CA VAL A 114 1.80 10.02 -3.54
C VAL A 114 0.86 8.98 -2.94
N LYS A 115 0.67 8.99 -1.61
CA LYS A 115 -0.29 8.13 -0.92
C LYS A 115 -1.72 8.34 -1.44
N ARG A 116 -2.14 9.59 -1.64
CA ARG A 116 -3.44 9.91 -2.26
C ARG A 116 -3.53 9.34 -3.68
N GLY A 117 -2.48 9.49 -4.48
CA GLY A 117 -2.41 8.93 -5.83
C GLY A 117 -2.54 7.40 -5.87
N CYS A 118 -1.91 6.71 -4.92
CA CYS A 118 -2.07 5.26 -4.73
C CYS A 118 -3.53 4.88 -4.41
N ALA A 119 -4.19 5.61 -3.52
CA ALA A 119 -5.58 5.36 -3.14
C ALA A 119 -6.55 5.60 -4.32
N GLU A 120 -6.43 6.76 -4.98
CA GLU A 120 -7.24 7.13 -6.15
C GLU A 120 -7.09 6.11 -7.28
N LYS A 121 -5.86 5.68 -7.59
CA LYS A 121 -5.62 4.64 -8.59
C LYS A 121 -6.21 3.29 -8.19
N GLY A 122 -6.10 2.93 -6.91
CA GLY A 122 -6.69 1.72 -6.36
C GLY A 122 -8.20 1.67 -6.53
N ASP A 123 -8.89 2.79 -6.31
CA ASP A 123 -10.34 2.88 -6.49
C ASP A 123 -10.75 2.82 -7.97
N LEU A 124 -10.02 3.50 -8.86
CA LEU A 124 -10.22 3.36 -10.32
C LEU A 124 -10.08 1.90 -10.77
N MET A 125 -9.08 1.18 -10.25
CA MET A 125 -8.87 -0.23 -10.59
C MET A 125 -9.97 -1.16 -10.05
N LYS A 126 -10.55 -0.87 -8.88
CA LYS A 126 -11.70 -1.64 -8.36
C LYS A 126 -12.92 -1.49 -9.26
N ASP A 127 -13.21 -0.26 -9.69
CA ASP A 127 -14.33 0.02 -10.58
C ASP A 127 -14.15 -0.66 -11.95
N GLU A 128 -12.96 -0.58 -12.53
CA GLU A 128 -12.65 -1.27 -13.78
C GLU A 128 -12.67 -2.79 -13.63
N TYR A 129 -12.22 -3.35 -12.50
CA TYR A 129 -12.34 -4.77 -12.23
C TYR A 129 -13.79 -5.25 -12.17
N ALA A 130 -14.68 -4.50 -11.52
CA ALA A 130 -16.09 -4.83 -11.47
C ALA A 130 -16.71 -4.87 -12.88
N LYS A 131 -16.40 -3.88 -13.72
CA LYS A 131 -16.84 -3.84 -15.12
C LYS A 131 -16.28 -5.02 -15.93
N ALA A 132 -14.97 -5.27 -15.82
CA ALA A 132 -14.30 -6.34 -16.56
C ALA A 132 -14.82 -7.73 -16.16
N SER A 133 -15.08 -7.96 -14.88
CA SER A 133 -15.67 -9.22 -14.39
C SER A 133 -17.08 -9.43 -14.94
N MET A 134 -17.91 -8.38 -14.98
CA MET A 134 -19.25 -8.51 -15.57
C MET A 134 -19.22 -8.76 -17.07
N ARG A 135 -18.28 -8.15 -17.81
CA ARG A 135 -18.08 -8.46 -19.25
C ARG A 135 -17.65 -9.90 -19.47
N GLU A 136 -16.73 -10.41 -18.66
CA GLU A 136 -16.33 -11.82 -18.68
C GLU A 136 -17.55 -12.74 -18.46
N PHE A 137 -18.33 -12.50 -17.40
CA PHE A 137 -19.51 -13.31 -17.11
C PHE A 137 -20.51 -13.29 -18.27
N GLN A 138 -20.74 -12.13 -18.87
CA GLN A 138 -21.57 -12.00 -20.06
C GLN A 138 -21.05 -12.83 -21.24
N ALA A 139 -19.75 -12.78 -21.51
CA ALA A 139 -19.14 -13.54 -22.60
C ALA A 139 -19.28 -15.06 -22.38
N ARG A 140 -18.93 -15.55 -21.19
CA ARG A 140 -19.04 -16.97 -20.81
C ARG A 140 -20.48 -17.48 -20.87
N SER A 141 -21.44 -16.71 -20.32
CA SER A 141 -22.85 -17.08 -20.37
C SER A 141 -23.41 -17.10 -21.79
N LEU A 142 -22.98 -16.18 -22.65
CA LEU A 142 -23.41 -16.17 -24.05
C LEU A 142 -22.92 -17.43 -24.78
N GLU A 143 -21.66 -17.81 -24.60
CA GLU A 143 -21.07 -19.01 -25.19
C GLU A 143 -21.78 -20.28 -24.72
N ASN A 144 -21.90 -20.48 -23.40
CA ASN A 144 -22.60 -21.62 -22.82
C ASN A 144 -24.06 -21.70 -23.24
N SER A 145 -24.78 -20.58 -23.24
CA SER A 145 -26.17 -20.53 -23.66
C SER A 145 -26.32 -20.83 -25.16
N LEU A 146 -25.39 -20.39 -26.02
CA LEU A 146 -25.41 -20.76 -27.44
C LEU A 146 -25.12 -22.25 -27.67
N GLU A 147 -24.28 -22.86 -26.84
CA GLU A 147 -23.96 -24.29 -26.91
C GLU A 147 -25.08 -25.20 -26.37
N THR A 148 -25.83 -24.72 -25.36
CA THR A 148 -26.80 -25.53 -24.62
C THR A 148 -28.25 -25.21 -24.90
N ALA A 149 -28.57 -24.08 -25.55
CA ALA A 149 -29.95 -23.67 -25.76
C ALA A 149 -30.69 -24.55 -26.78
N ASP A 150 -31.85 -25.04 -26.37
CA ASP A 150 -32.93 -25.42 -27.28
C ASP A 150 -33.53 -24.12 -27.87
N LEU A 151 -32.92 -23.61 -28.95
CA LEU A 151 -33.28 -22.36 -29.64
C LEU A 151 -34.66 -22.39 -30.35
N THR A 152 -35.56 -23.27 -29.91
CA THR A 152 -36.95 -23.33 -30.40
C THR A 152 -37.84 -22.24 -29.80
N GLY A 153 -37.40 -21.58 -28.72
CA GLY A 153 -38.01 -20.39 -28.13
C GLY A 153 -37.74 -19.10 -28.88
N GLY A 154 -38.44 -18.02 -28.50
CA GLY A 154 -38.22 -16.69 -29.07
C GLY A 154 -37.00 -15.99 -28.45
N LEU A 155 -36.60 -14.84 -29.02
CA LEU A 155 -35.52 -14.00 -28.48
C LEU A 155 -35.64 -13.70 -26.96
N PRO A 156 -36.84 -13.48 -26.38
CA PRO A 156 -36.98 -13.27 -24.93
C PRO A 156 -36.51 -14.46 -24.08
N ASP A 157 -36.77 -15.70 -24.53
CA ASP A 157 -36.41 -16.91 -23.78
C ASP A 157 -34.88 -17.09 -23.72
N VAL A 158 -34.19 -16.73 -24.80
CA VAL A 158 -32.72 -16.73 -24.86
C VAL A 158 -32.12 -15.65 -23.95
N VAL A 159 -32.72 -14.47 -23.91
CA VAL A 159 -32.29 -13.37 -23.03
C VAL A 159 -32.45 -13.77 -21.56
N ASP A 160 -33.59 -14.34 -21.18
CA ASP A 160 -33.84 -14.77 -19.80
C ASP A 160 -32.89 -15.90 -19.36
N ALA A 161 -32.54 -16.82 -20.27
CA ALA A 161 -31.56 -17.87 -20.00
C ALA A 161 -30.16 -17.29 -19.75
N VAL A 162 -29.67 -16.43 -20.65
CA VAL A 162 -28.36 -15.77 -20.51
C VAL A 162 -28.30 -14.94 -19.22
N MET A 163 -29.35 -14.17 -18.92
CA MET A 163 -29.40 -13.36 -17.69
C MET A 163 -29.41 -14.22 -16.43
N SER A 164 -30.12 -15.36 -16.45
CA SER A 164 -30.14 -16.31 -15.33
C SER A 164 -28.76 -16.94 -15.11
N GLU A 165 -28.06 -17.27 -16.20
CA GLU A 165 -26.71 -17.84 -16.13
C GLU A 165 -25.69 -16.81 -15.61
N ILE A 166 -25.74 -15.56 -16.10
CA ILE A 166 -24.91 -14.47 -15.57
C ILE A 166 -25.14 -14.32 -14.07
N ALA A 167 -26.40 -14.31 -13.62
CA ALA A 167 -26.73 -14.18 -12.21
C ALA A 167 -26.20 -15.36 -11.38
N MET A 168 -26.24 -16.58 -11.93
CA MET A 168 -25.70 -17.78 -11.28
C MET A 168 -24.17 -17.71 -11.16
N ILE A 169 -23.46 -17.39 -12.24
CA ILE A 169 -21.99 -17.24 -12.23
C ILE A 169 -21.59 -16.12 -11.27
N ALA A 170 -22.26 -14.97 -11.32
CA ALA A 170 -21.97 -13.86 -10.43
C ALA A 170 -22.24 -14.22 -8.96
N ALA A 171 -23.30 -14.96 -8.65
CA ALA A 171 -23.59 -15.39 -7.29
C ALA A 171 -22.53 -16.36 -6.74
N ASP A 172 -21.95 -17.20 -7.59
CA ASP A 172 -20.93 -18.20 -7.23
C ASP A 172 -19.52 -17.59 -7.12
N GLU A 173 -19.11 -16.80 -8.12
CA GLU A 173 -17.73 -16.33 -8.25
C GLU A 173 -17.48 -14.91 -7.70
N LEU A 174 -18.44 -13.99 -7.78
CA LEU A 174 -18.22 -12.59 -7.39
C LEU A 174 -17.85 -12.41 -5.91
N PRO A 175 -18.45 -13.14 -4.93
CA PRO A 175 -18.10 -12.98 -3.52
C PRO A 175 -16.62 -13.30 -3.23
N SER A 176 -16.09 -14.38 -3.81
CA SER A 176 -14.69 -14.79 -3.61
C SER A 176 -13.72 -13.82 -4.28
N ARG A 177 -14.04 -13.35 -5.49
CA ARG A 177 -13.31 -12.30 -6.22
C ARG A 177 -13.21 -11.00 -5.42
N VAL A 178 -14.35 -10.50 -4.93
CA VAL A 178 -14.41 -9.29 -4.08
C VAL A 178 -13.60 -9.47 -2.80
N GLN A 179 -13.68 -10.63 -2.15
CA GLN A 179 -12.87 -10.91 -0.97
C GLN A 179 -11.38 -10.92 -1.30
N SER A 180 -10.97 -11.58 -2.38
CA SER A 180 -9.57 -11.68 -2.83
C SER A 180 -8.97 -10.29 -3.07
N ILE A 181 -9.67 -9.43 -3.81
CA ILE A 181 -9.22 -8.07 -4.11
C ILE A 181 -9.18 -7.18 -2.88
N ASN A 182 -10.17 -7.30 -1.99
CA ASN A 182 -10.16 -6.54 -0.74
C ASN A 182 -8.94 -6.91 0.13
N GLN A 183 -8.56 -8.20 0.18
CA GLN A 183 -7.36 -8.62 0.90
C GLN A 183 -6.08 -8.18 0.19
N ALA A 184 -6.02 -8.32 -1.13
CA ALA A 184 -4.88 -7.86 -1.92
C ALA A 184 -4.65 -6.35 -1.78
N THR A 185 -5.74 -5.57 -1.79
CA THR A 185 -5.71 -4.10 -1.62
C THR A 185 -5.22 -3.72 -0.22
N LYS A 186 -5.67 -4.41 0.83
CA LYS A 186 -5.20 -4.16 2.20
C LYS A 186 -3.72 -4.48 2.37
N SER A 187 -3.26 -5.58 1.79
CA SER A 187 -1.85 -5.98 1.84
C SER A 187 -0.98 -4.95 1.13
N ILE A 188 -1.28 -4.63 -0.14
CA ILE A 188 -0.45 -3.69 -0.90
C ILE A 188 -0.48 -2.27 -0.31
N ALA A 189 -1.57 -1.87 0.34
CA ALA A 189 -1.65 -0.56 0.99
C ALA A 189 -0.71 -0.44 2.19
N GLY A 190 -0.51 -1.52 2.97
CA GLY A 190 0.49 -1.56 4.05
C GLY A 190 1.89 -1.40 3.48
N ASP A 191 2.29 -2.35 2.64
CA ASP A 191 3.62 -2.38 2.01
C ASP A 191 3.95 -1.07 1.25
N ALA A 192 2.96 -0.43 0.63
CA ALA A 192 3.15 0.84 -0.09
C ALA A 192 3.38 2.02 0.85
N ASN A 193 2.74 2.05 2.02
CA ASN A 193 2.99 3.11 3.01
C ASN A 193 4.42 2.98 3.56
N GLU A 194 4.85 1.76 3.87
CA GLU A 194 6.23 1.47 4.29
C GLU A 194 7.24 1.93 3.22
N GLU A 195 7.01 1.57 1.96
CA GLU A 195 7.85 1.99 0.84
C GLU A 195 7.88 3.52 0.64
N ILE A 196 6.77 4.23 0.91
CA ILE A 196 6.76 5.69 0.84
C ILE A 196 7.70 6.28 1.91
N TYR A 197 7.66 5.80 3.15
CA TYR A 197 8.58 6.24 4.21
C TYR A 197 10.03 5.86 3.89
N ASN A 198 10.28 4.67 3.35
CA ASN A 198 11.60 4.25 2.86
C ASN A 198 12.17 5.23 1.83
N ARG A 199 11.36 5.64 0.85
CA ARG A 199 11.79 6.60 -0.16
C ARG A 199 12.02 7.99 0.41
N CYS A 200 11.27 8.40 1.42
CA CYS A 200 11.53 9.65 2.12
C CYS A 200 12.95 9.66 2.74
N LEU A 201 13.37 8.58 3.41
CA LEU A 201 14.73 8.45 3.93
C LEU A 201 15.78 8.43 2.81
N ARG A 202 15.55 7.66 1.75
CA ARG A 202 16.45 7.63 0.59
C ARG A 202 16.59 9.00 -0.08
N SER A 203 15.53 9.82 -0.06
CA SER A 203 15.52 11.16 -0.67
C SER A 203 16.48 12.15 0.02
N ILE A 204 16.76 11.94 1.31
CA ILE A 204 17.77 12.71 2.06
C ILE A 204 19.17 12.06 2.03
N GLY A 205 19.34 11.00 1.25
CA GLY A 205 20.62 10.35 1.01
C GLY A 205 20.90 9.11 1.86
N TYR A 206 19.95 8.63 2.65
CA TYR A 206 20.15 7.43 3.47
C TYR A 206 20.19 6.15 2.62
N SER A 207 21.13 5.27 2.93
CA SER A 207 21.27 3.92 2.38
C SER A 207 20.62 2.88 3.30
N SER A 208 19.86 1.99 2.66
CA SER A 208 19.31 0.81 3.33
C SER A 208 20.45 -0.18 3.62
N GLY A 209 20.45 -0.75 4.82
CA GLY A 209 21.46 -1.68 5.34
C GLY A 209 22.56 -1.02 6.17
N ASP A 210 22.85 0.27 5.95
CA ASP A 210 23.85 1.02 6.73
C ASP A 210 23.19 2.00 7.70
N GLU A 211 22.21 2.77 7.24
CA GLU A 211 21.63 3.90 7.99
C GLU A 211 20.18 3.62 8.43
N PHE A 212 19.49 2.78 7.67
CA PHE A 212 18.21 2.21 8.09
C PHE A 212 18.03 0.77 7.56
N SER A 213 17.14 0.01 8.19
CA SER A 213 16.77 -1.35 7.77
C SER A 213 15.25 -1.49 7.62
N GLU A 214 14.84 -2.31 6.65
CA GLU A 214 13.45 -2.78 6.45
C GLU A 214 13.21 -4.13 7.19
N GLU A 215 14.26 -4.74 7.75
CA GLU A 215 14.19 -6.03 8.46
C GLU A 215 14.50 -5.85 9.96
N GLY A 216 13.49 -6.08 10.79
CA GLY A 216 13.54 -6.25 12.24
C GLY A 216 12.44 -7.21 12.69
N ASP A 217 12.64 -7.94 13.79
CA ASP A 217 11.71 -9.01 14.22
C ASP A 217 10.29 -8.49 14.54
N ASP A 218 10.07 -7.18 14.72
CA ASP A 218 8.77 -6.58 15.04
C ASP A 218 8.51 -5.15 14.49
N ALA A 219 9.50 -4.50 13.82
CA ALA A 219 9.38 -3.11 13.35
C ALA A 219 9.36 -3.04 11.82
N ASP A 220 8.54 -2.15 11.26
CA ASP A 220 8.47 -1.92 9.81
C ASP A 220 9.73 -1.21 9.29
N LEU A 221 10.34 -0.35 10.12
CA LEU A 221 11.55 0.42 9.81
C LEU A 221 12.44 0.55 11.04
N ILE A 222 13.76 0.49 10.86
CA ILE A 222 14.74 0.75 11.93
C ILE A 222 15.74 1.78 11.45
N VAL A 223 15.93 2.87 12.19
CA VAL A 223 16.94 3.91 11.91
C VAL A 223 18.10 3.78 12.90
N PHE A 224 19.33 3.71 12.39
CA PHE A 224 20.52 3.53 13.21
C PHE A 224 21.10 4.88 13.64
N SER A 225 21.44 5.01 14.93
CA SER A 225 22.19 6.17 15.42
C SER A 225 23.69 6.01 15.18
N GLU A 226 24.39 7.11 14.87
CA GLU A 226 25.87 7.16 14.91
C GLU A 226 26.40 7.30 16.35
N THR A 227 25.53 7.69 17.29
CA THR A 227 25.86 7.83 18.71
C THR A 227 25.61 6.51 19.47
N SER A 228 26.02 6.44 20.73
CA SER A 228 25.83 5.23 21.57
C SER A 228 24.37 4.90 21.88
N ASN A 229 23.40 5.69 21.43
CA ASN A 229 21.99 5.64 21.84
C ASN A 229 21.13 4.58 21.14
N GLY A 230 21.73 3.57 20.50
CA GLY A 230 21.00 2.44 19.91
C GLY A 230 20.33 2.78 18.57
N CYS A 231 19.17 2.17 18.30
CA CYS A 231 18.38 2.42 17.09
C CYS A 231 16.97 2.91 17.44
N LEU A 232 16.34 3.63 16.51
CA LEU A 232 14.95 4.06 16.62
C LEU A 232 14.09 3.16 15.74
N ASN A 233 13.11 2.50 16.34
CA ASN A 233 12.15 1.68 15.63
C ASN A 233 11.00 2.54 15.14
N ALA A 234 10.49 2.27 13.95
CA ALA A 234 9.37 2.98 13.36
C ALA A 234 8.31 1.98 12.89
N GLU A 235 7.08 2.23 13.32
CA GLU A 235 5.91 1.46 12.91
C GLU A 235 5.09 2.28 11.91
N VAL A 236 4.81 1.72 10.72
CA VAL A 236 4.10 2.42 9.65
C VAL A 236 2.65 1.96 9.57
N LYS A 237 1.72 2.89 9.76
CA LYS A 237 0.28 2.63 9.71
C LYS A 237 -0.41 3.38 8.58
N SER A 238 -1.47 2.76 8.07
CA SER A 238 -2.35 3.31 7.03
C SER A 238 -3.29 4.41 7.55
N GLU A 239 -4.37 4.71 6.83
CA GLU A 239 -5.35 5.76 7.13
C GLU A 239 -6.12 5.59 8.45
N LYS A 240 -6.20 4.37 8.99
CA LYS A 240 -6.91 4.09 10.24
C LYS A 240 -5.98 3.41 11.21
N SER A 241 -5.88 3.93 12.43
CA SER A 241 -5.05 3.37 13.50
C SER A 241 -5.55 1.99 13.94
N ARG A 242 -6.88 1.86 14.03
CA ARG A 242 -7.58 0.68 14.56
C ARG A 242 -6.86 0.15 15.82
N GLU A 243 -6.99 -1.15 16.07
CA GLU A 243 -6.39 -1.90 17.18
C GLU A 243 -4.86 -2.15 17.06
N ARG A 244 -4.20 -1.67 16.01
CA ARG A 244 -2.86 -2.15 15.60
C ARG A 244 -1.72 -1.20 15.92
N ALA A 245 -2.00 0.06 16.22
CA ALA A 245 -0.98 1.04 16.58
C ALA A 245 -0.19 0.60 17.83
N SER A 246 -0.83 -0.06 18.80
CA SER A 246 -0.23 -0.44 20.08
C SER A 246 0.35 -1.87 20.15
N ARG A 247 0.19 -2.71 19.11
CA ARG A 247 0.57 -4.14 19.18
C ARG A 247 2.03 -4.43 18.86
N SER A 248 2.72 -3.55 18.13
CA SER A 248 4.09 -3.77 17.64
C SER A 248 5.17 -3.16 18.54
N LEU A 249 4.79 -2.34 19.51
CA LEU A 249 5.67 -1.43 20.25
C LEU A 249 6.24 -2.07 21.55
N MET A 250 6.61 -3.35 21.52
CA MET A 250 6.86 -4.14 22.75
C MET A 250 8.31 -4.56 23.03
N ASP A 251 9.31 -4.14 22.23
CA ASP A 251 10.71 -4.41 22.58
C ASP A 251 11.26 -3.30 23.51
N GLU A 252 11.47 -3.65 24.78
CA GLU A 252 11.87 -2.76 25.89
C GLU A 252 13.31 -2.19 25.74
N LYS A 253 13.97 -2.33 24.59
CA LYS A 253 15.39 -1.94 24.41
C LYS A 253 15.61 -0.73 23.54
N ASN A 254 14.68 -0.39 22.66
CA ASN A 254 14.83 0.70 21.70
C ASN A 254 13.60 1.61 21.70
N PRO A 255 13.77 2.94 21.53
CA PRO A 255 12.65 3.86 21.37
C PRO A 255 11.87 3.57 20.07
N TRP A 256 10.58 3.92 20.08
CA TRP A 256 9.68 3.72 18.93
C TRP A 256 9.00 5.01 18.49
N VAL A 257 8.78 5.17 17.18
CA VAL A 257 7.92 6.21 16.62
C VAL A 257 6.78 5.61 15.81
N LEU A 258 5.62 6.27 15.83
CA LEU A 258 4.47 5.91 15.03
C LEU A 258 4.45 6.76 13.76
N CYS A 259 4.59 6.13 12.60
CA CYS A 259 4.55 6.76 11.28
C CYS A 259 3.17 6.48 10.67
N SER A 260 2.39 7.51 10.33
CA SER A 260 1.02 7.27 9.88
C SER A 260 0.56 8.16 8.72
N PHE A 261 -0.55 7.74 8.12
CA PHE A 261 -1.36 8.53 7.19
C PHE A 261 -2.79 8.73 7.71
N PHE A 262 -2.97 8.78 9.03
CA PHE A 262 -4.30 8.91 9.66
C PHE A 262 -5.03 10.16 9.18
N ASP A 263 -6.30 10.00 8.82
CA ASP A 263 -7.13 11.06 8.24
C ASP A 263 -8.32 11.46 9.13
N ASP A 264 -8.43 10.90 10.34
CA ASP A 264 -9.47 11.19 11.33
C ASP A 264 -8.85 11.81 12.59
N GLU A 265 -9.16 13.09 12.84
CA GLU A 265 -8.63 13.87 13.95
C GLU A 265 -9.06 13.32 15.32
N LYS A 266 -10.25 12.71 15.41
CA LYS A 266 -10.75 12.12 16.66
C LYS A 266 -10.06 10.81 16.93
N GLU A 267 -9.79 10.02 15.90
CA GLU A 267 -9.02 8.79 16.03
C GLU A 267 -7.61 9.07 16.56
N VAL A 268 -6.94 10.10 16.01
CA VAL A 268 -5.61 10.53 16.49
C VAL A 268 -5.67 10.99 17.94
N ARG A 269 -6.56 11.95 18.26
CA ARG A 269 -6.68 12.50 19.62
C ARG A 269 -7.01 11.42 20.66
N ASN A 270 -7.97 10.54 20.36
CA ASN A 270 -8.38 9.50 21.30
C ASN A 270 -7.32 8.39 21.43
N GLY A 271 -6.63 8.04 20.34
CA GLY A 271 -5.54 7.07 20.34
C GLY A 271 -4.36 7.47 21.23
N MET A 272 -4.10 8.77 21.33
CA MET A 272 -3.10 9.32 22.25
C MET A 272 -3.47 9.16 23.72
N PHE A 273 -4.70 9.50 24.12
CA PHE A 273 -5.02 9.72 25.55
C PHE A 273 -5.93 8.69 26.20
N ASP A 274 -6.89 8.15 25.45
CA ASP A 274 -7.93 7.31 26.03
C ASP A 274 -7.62 5.82 25.88
N GLY A 275 -6.71 5.48 24.96
CA GLY A 275 -6.55 4.12 24.49
C GLY A 275 -7.87 3.62 23.91
N ASN A 276 -8.01 2.32 23.74
CA ASN A 276 -9.31 1.71 23.46
C ASN A 276 -9.39 0.35 24.16
N ASP A 277 -10.54 -0.31 24.11
CA ASP A 277 -10.74 -1.65 24.70
C ASP A 277 -9.76 -2.73 24.16
N GLN A 278 -8.86 -2.38 23.22
CA GLN A 278 -8.04 -3.28 22.42
C GLN A 278 -6.55 -2.89 22.34
N GLY A 279 -6.09 -1.85 23.06
CA GLY A 279 -4.70 -1.36 22.98
C GLY A 279 -4.31 -0.31 24.04
N THR A 280 -3.02 -0.21 24.35
CA THR A 280 -2.44 0.86 25.19
C THR A 280 -2.42 2.19 24.46
N ARG A 281 -2.19 3.27 25.21
CA ARG A 281 -2.12 4.62 24.66
C ARG A 281 -0.86 4.78 23.81
N TRP A 282 -0.92 5.57 22.74
CA TRP A 282 0.26 5.75 21.88
C TRP A 282 1.41 6.43 22.64
N ILE A 283 1.09 7.33 23.56
CA ILE A 283 2.07 8.01 24.42
C ILE A 283 2.81 7.04 25.37
N GLU A 284 2.25 5.85 25.63
CA GLU A 284 2.89 4.80 26.44
C GLU A 284 3.75 3.86 25.58
N SER A 285 3.64 3.95 24.26
CA SER A 285 4.18 2.98 23.31
C SER A 285 5.07 3.59 22.21
N SER A 286 5.10 4.93 22.08
CA SER A 286 5.98 5.66 21.17
C SER A 286 6.48 6.97 21.77
N VAL A 287 7.62 7.47 21.30
CA VAL A 287 8.18 8.77 21.69
C VAL A 287 7.63 9.94 20.86
N ALA A 288 7.17 9.67 19.64
CA ALA A 288 6.53 10.62 18.76
C ALA A 288 5.59 9.91 17.77
N ALA A 289 4.60 10.64 17.26
CA ALA A 289 3.69 10.18 16.22
C ALA A 289 3.60 11.19 15.08
N TYR A 290 3.89 10.71 13.87
CA TYR A 290 3.86 11.45 12.63
C TYR A 290 2.52 11.24 11.92
N VAL A 291 1.80 12.32 11.65
CA VAL A 291 0.50 12.30 10.96
C VAL A 291 0.48 13.35 9.83
N PRO A 292 -0.44 13.26 8.86
CA PRO A 292 -0.53 14.27 7.79
C PRO A 292 -0.77 15.69 8.34
N PRO A 293 -0.20 16.75 7.71
CA PRO A 293 -0.36 18.14 8.16
C PRO A 293 -1.83 18.58 8.29
N SER A 294 -2.70 18.14 7.38
CA SER A 294 -4.13 18.43 7.45
C SER A 294 -4.78 17.87 8.72
N THR A 295 -4.40 16.64 9.09
CA THR A 295 -4.92 15.97 10.28
C THR A 295 -4.42 16.65 11.55
N LEU A 296 -3.15 17.10 11.59
CA LEU A 296 -2.65 17.92 12.71
C LEU A 296 -3.47 19.21 12.89
N ALA A 297 -3.74 19.92 11.79
CA ALA A 297 -4.52 21.14 11.84
C ALA A 297 -5.94 20.89 12.37
N ASP A 298 -6.55 19.77 12.00
CA ASP A 298 -7.86 19.36 12.48
C ASP A 298 -7.84 18.93 13.95
N VAL A 299 -6.79 18.24 14.42
CA VAL A 299 -6.58 17.92 15.85
C VAL A 299 -6.45 19.19 16.67
N LYS A 300 -5.64 20.16 16.23
CA LYS A 300 -5.53 21.47 16.87
C LYS A 300 -6.88 22.17 16.99
N ALA A 301 -7.64 22.21 15.90
CA ALA A 301 -8.96 22.81 15.89
C ALA A 301 -9.99 22.04 16.73
N LEU A 302 -9.74 20.76 17.04
CA LEU A 302 -10.54 19.96 17.96
C LEU A 302 -10.17 20.27 19.41
N ASP A 303 -8.89 20.33 19.75
CA ASP A 303 -8.41 20.69 21.09
C ASP A 303 -8.89 22.08 21.52
N GLU A 304 -8.88 23.06 20.62
CA GLU A 304 -9.42 24.42 20.88
C GLU A 304 -10.93 24.42 21.23
N LYS A 305 -11.67 23.36 20.88
CA LYS A 305 -13.10 23.21 21.13
C LYS A 305 -13.41 22.34 22.35
N VAL A 306 -12.52 21.42 22.71
CA VAL A 306 -12.73 20.42 23.75
C VAL A 306 -11.98 20.84 25.02
N ASP A 307 -12.73 21.35 25.99
CA ASP A 307 -12.19 21.74 27.31
C ASP A 307 -12.22 20.54 28.28
N ASP A 308 -11.39 19.53 28.01
CA ASP A 308 -11.22 18.34 28.88
C ASP A 308 -9.87 18.31 29.61
N GLY A 309 -9.03 19.32 29.39
CA GLY A 309 -7.69 19.43 29.97
C GLY A 309 -6.61 18.59 29.28
N ASN A 310 -6.94 17.92 28.16
CA ASN A 310 -5.98 17.17 27.34
C ASN A 310 -5.72 17.92 26.02
N GLU A 311 -4.48 18.36 25.81
CA GLU A 311 -4.04 19.04 24.59
C GLU A 311 -3.16 18.08 23.79
N ALA A 312 -3.74 17.38 22.81
CA ALA A 312 -3.03 16.41 21.97
C ALA A 312 -2.00 17.12 21.07
N TYR A 313 -2.41 18.24 20.48
CA TYR A 313 -1.61 18.97 19.52
C TYR A 313 -0.33 19.55 20.15
N GLU A 314 -0.41 20.11 21.36
CA GLU A 314 0.73 20.71 22.07
C GLU A 314 1.39 19.74 23.06
N HIS A 315 0.99 18.46 23.06
CA HIS A 315 1.51 17.48 24.00
C HIS A 315 3.02 17.30 23.85
N ARG A 316 3.74 17.43 24.96
CA ARG A 316 5.17 17.13 25.03
C ARG A 316 5.40 15.78 25.71
N THR A 317 6.27 14.98 25.14
CA THR A 317 6.67 13.68 25.71
C THR A 317 7.60 13.90 26.91
N ASN A 318 7.53 13.00 27.89
CA ASN A 318 8.37 13.01 29.08
C ASN A 318 9.17 11.71 29.14
N ALA A 319 10.49 11.81 29.33
CA ALA A 319 11.41 10.69 29.36
C ALA A 319 11.13 9.67 30.48
N ASP A 320 10.46 10.10 31.56
CA ASP A 320 10.14 9.26 32.72
C ASP A 320 9.28 8.03 32.37
N LEU A 321 8.56 8.06 31.25
CA LEU A 321 7.74 6.94 30.77
C LEU A 321 8.56 5.75 30.24
N TRP A 322 9.83 5.98 29.89
CA TRP A 322 10.57 5.07 29.02
C TRP A 322 11.68 4.27 29.71
N GLY A 323 12.04 4.59 30.96
CA GLY A 323 12.90 3.73 31.81
C GLY A 323 14.30 3.39 31.29
N PHE A 324 14.74 4.00 30.17
CA PHE A 324 16.04 3.74 29.53
C PHE A 324 17.18 4.44 30.27
N ASP A 325 18.33 3.74 30.42
CA ASP A 325 19.60 4.39 30.74
C ASP A 325 20.00 5.27 29.53
N GLY A 326 19.59 6.55 29.58
CA GLY A 326 19.63 7.47 28.43
C GLY A 326 18.33 8.27 28.21
N ALA A 327 17.33 8.12 29.08
CA ALA A 327 16.04 8.79 29.02
C ALA A 327 16.12 10.32 28.80
N GLU A 328 17.17 11.00 29.29
CA GLU A 328 17.44 12.43 29.02
C GLU A 328 17.49 12.80 27.52
N ALA A 329 17.60 11.81 26.62
CA ALA A 329 17.56 11.95 25.16
C ALA A 329 16.18 12.39 24.60
N PHE A 330 15.10 12.20 25.34
CA PHE A 330 13.73 12.41 24.85
C PHE A 330 12.88 13.28 25.79
N ASP A 331 13.50 14.11 26.62
CA ASP A 331 12.77 15.06 27.46
C ASP A 331 12.22 16.26 26.67
N ASP A 332 10.93 16.54 26.85
CA ASP A 332 10.25 17.78 26.49
C ASP A 332 10.10 18.06 24.99
N PHE A 333 9.97 17.01 24.17
CA PHE A 333 9.76 17.14 22.72
C PHE A 333 8.29 17.08 22.33
N LEU A 334 7.90 17.80 21.28
CA LEU A 334 6.55 17.71 20.72
C LEU A 334 6.25 16.27 20.27
N PHE A 335 5.14 15.70 20.74
CA PHE A 335 4.77 14.31 20.47
C PHE A 335 4.12 14.14 19.09
N LEU A 336 3.07 14.92 18.80
CA LEU A 336 2.42 14.91 17.48
C LEU A 336 3.19 15.81 16.51
N ARG A 337 3.56 15.25 15.36
CA ARG A 337 4.38 15.95 14.34
C ARG A 337 3.83 15.69 12.95
N SER A 338 4.17 16.57 12.01
CA SER A 338 3.85 16.34 10.61
C SER A 338 4.72 15.21 10.08
N ASN A 339 4.14 14.28 9.32
CA ASN A 339 4.92 13.27 8.60
C ASN A 339 5.89 13.88 7.56
N GLU A 340 5.74 15.17 7.24
CA GLU A 340 6.69 15.92 6.42
C GLU A 340 8.00 16.25 7.17
N GLU A 341 8.02 16.17 8.50
CA GLU A 341 9.22 16.37 9.33
C GLU A 341 10.01 15.08 9.58
N PHE A 342 9.42 13.93 9.24
CA PHE A 342 9.98 12.61 9.57
C PHE A 342 11.44 12.46 9.14
N ALA A 343 11.79 12.80 7.90
CA ALA A 343 13.16 12.64 7.41
C ALA A 343 14.15 13.56 8.15
N ALA A 344 13.75 14.80 8.47
CA ALA A 344 14.59 15.73 9.21
C ALA A 344 14.83 15.23 10.65
N ASP A 345 13.78 14.71 11.29
CA ASP A 345 13.90 14.10 12.62
C ASP A 345 14.77 12.84 12.61
N MET A 346 14.66 11.98 11.59
CA MET A 346 15.54 10.80 11.47
C MET A 346 16.99 11.20 11.19
N GLN A 347 17.20 12.34 10.52
CA GLN A 347 18.52 12.96 10.38
C GLN A 347 19.09 13.41 11.73
N HIS A 348 18.31 14.19 12.46
CA HIS A 348 18.71 14.66 13.79
C HIS A 348 18.98 13.48 14.74
N TYR A 349 18.11 12.47 14.73
CA TYR A 349 18.27 11.27 15.54
C TYR A 349 19.55 10.51 15.22
N ARG A 350 19.88 10.34 13.93
CA ARG A 350 21.13 9.67 13.56
C ARG A 350 22.35 10.41 14.08
N GLU A 351 22.36 11.73 13.96
CA GLU A 351 23.50 12.59 14.33
C GLU A 351 23.65 12.77 15.85
N HIS A 352 22.53 12.78 16.59
CA HIS A 352 22.49 13.20 17.99
C HIS A 352 21.98 12.12 18.96
N GLY A 353 21.29 11.09 18.46
CA GLY A 353 20.64 10.06 19.26
C GLY A 353 19.39 10.53 19.99
N THR A 354 18.78 11.65 19.56
CA THR A 354 17.59 12.30 20.13
C THR A 354 16.69 12.81 18.99
N LEU A 355 15.41 13.06 19.23
CA LEU A 355 14.59 13.78 18.25
C LEU A 355 14.86 15.29 18.33
N GLN A 356 14.49 16.05 17.29
CA GLN A 356 14.58 17.52 17.33
C GLN A 356 13.42 18.10 18.14
N ASP A 357 13.67 19.15 18.94
CA ASP A 357 12.58 19.90 19.57
C ASP A 357 12.00 20.93 18.61
N LEU A 358 10.68 20.92 18.53
CA LEU A 358 9.89 21.66 17.57
C LEU A 358 8.76 22.38 18.32
N ASP A 359 8.56 23.66 18.00
CA ASP A 359 7.45 24.42 18.55
C ASP A 359 6.14 24.02 17.86
N PRO A 360 4.99 24.01 18.57
CA PRO A 360 3.69 23.81 17.94
C PRO A 360 3.47 24.81 16.80
N GLY A 361 3.18 24.31 15.59
CA GLY A 361 2.93 25.11 14.40
C GLY A 361 4.16 25.33 13.51
N HIS A 362 5.26 24.61 13.76
CA HIS A 362 6.41 24.55 12.85
C HIS A 362 6.07 23.90 11.51
N GLU A 363 4.98 23.13 11.44
CA GLU A 363 4.52 22.39 10.26
C GLU A 363 3.76 23.27 9.23
N ALA A 364 3.69 24.59 9.46
CA ALA A 364 2.77 25.54 8.79
C ALA A 364 3.33 26.25 7.54
#